data_AF-A0A2V9ZN51-F1
#
_entry.id   AF-A0A2V9ZN51-F1
#
_cell.length_a   1.000
_cell.length_b   1.000
_cell.length_c   1.000
_cell.angle_alpha   90.00
_cell.angle_beta   90.00
_cell.angle_gamma   90.00
#
_symmetry.space_group_name_H-M   'P 1'
#
loop_
_entity.id
_entity.type
_entity.pdbx_description
1 polymer ?
#
loop_
_entity_poly.entity_id
_entity_poly.type
_entity_poly.pdbx_seq_one_letter_code
_entity_poly.pdbx_strand_id
1 'polypeptide(L)' 'EMYRNHFRWLETADEYFDYWGYPGQGRWEIYGLDLPDVVLEKIYHLNAERVFRQFKGAAEVQRGAK' A
#
# COMPACT_ATOMS: atom_id res chain seq x y z
N GLU A 1 9.33 -3.94 -8.83
CA GLU A 1 8.29 -4.89 -9.27
C GLU A 1 7.12 -4.96 -8.29
N MET A 2 7.30 -5.43 -7.03
CA MET A 2 6.22 -5.53 -6.03
C MET A 2 5.32 -4.29 -5.92
N TYR A 3 5.88 -3.13 -5.57
CA TYR A 3 5.08 -1.92 -5.35
C TYR A 3 4.34 -1.48 -6.62
N ARG A 4 4.98 -1.55 -7.79
CA ARG A 4 4.33 -1.22 -9.08
C ARG A 4 3.12 -2.11 -9.33
N ASN A 5 3.21 -3.40 -8.99
CA ASN A 5 2.09 -4.32 -9.12
C ASN A 5 0.93 -3.96 -8.17
N HIS A 6 1.24 -3.57 -6.93
CA HIS A 6 0.22 -3.15 -5.96
C HIS A 6 -0.46 -1.84 -6.38
N PHE A 7 0.28 -0.87 -6.91
CA PHE A 7 -0.31 0.35 -7.45
C PHE A 7 -1.21 0.05 -8.64
N ARG A 8 -0.74 -0.75 -9.61
CA ARG A 8 -1.55 -1.20 -10.74
C ARG A 8 -2.83 -1.90 -10.28
N TRP A 9 -2.73 -2.76 -9.27
CA TRP A 9 -3.88 -3.49 -8.74
C TRP A 9 -4.93 -2.59 -8.09
N LEU A 10 -4.53 -1.54 -7.39
CA LEU A 10 -5.46 -0.67 -6.66
C LEU A 10 -6.01 0.47 -7.53
N GLU A 11 -5.20 1.02 -8.44
CA GLU A 11 -5.46 2.30 -9.10
C GLU A 11 -6.01 2.18 -10.52
N THR A 12 -5.96 1.01 -11.15
CA THR A 12 -6.36 0.87 -12.56
C THR A 12 -7.53 -0.08 -12.73
N ALA A 13 -8.21 0.05 -13.86
CA ALA A 13 -9.20 -0.91 -14.36
C ALA A 13 -8.56 -2.01 -15.24
N ASP A 14 -7.23 -2.21 -15.15
CA ASP A 14 -6.54 -3.20 -15.98
C ASP A 14 -7.03 -4.60 -15.64
N GLU A 15 -7.34 -5.38 -16.66
CA GLU A 15 -7.79 -6.76 -16.50
C GLU A 15 -6.67 -7.74 -16.83
N TYR A 16 -6.74 -8.92 -16.21
CA TYR A 16 -5.96 -10.10 -16.61
C TYR A 16 -4.43 -9.87 -16.63
N PHE A 17 -3.84 -9.64 -15.46
CA PHE A 17 -2.38 -9.49 -15.32
C PHE A 17 -1.77 -10.23 -14.12
N ASP A 18 -0.47 -10.54 -14.25
CA ASP A 18 0.30 -11.26 -13.25
C ASP A 18 0.35 -10.49 -11.93
N TYR A 19 0.04 -11.15 -10.81
CA TYR A 19 0.29 -10.59 -9.49
C TYR A 19 1.78 -10.67 -9.12
N TRP A 20 2.21 -9.82 -8.19
CA TRP A 20 3.57 -9.89 -7.66
C TRP A 20 3.82 -11.27 -7.02
N GLY A 21 4.83 -11.98 -7.55
CA GLY A 21 5.17 -13.32 -7.09
C GLY A 21 4.48 -14.43 -7.88
N TYR A 22 3.83 -14.14 -9.02
CA TYR A 22 3.41 -15.17 -9.97
C TYR A 22 4.57 -16.12 -10.31
N PRO A 23 4.34 -17.45 -10.37
CA PRO A 23 3.09 -18.18 -10.15
C PRO A 23 2.97 -18.78 -8.73
N GLY A 24 3.51 -18.12 -7.70
CA GLY A 24 3.65 -18.66 -6.34
C GLY A 24 2.35 -19.09 -5.64
N GLN A 25 1.21 -18.53 -6.05
CA GLN A 25 -0.15 -18.88 -5.62
C GLN A 25 -0.97 -19.57 -6.72
N GLY A 26 -0.29 -20.11 -7.75
CA GLY A 26 -0.91 -20.67 -8.95
C GLY A 26 -0.87 -19.72 -10.15
N ARG A 27 -1.38 -20.20 -11.29
CA ARG A 27 -1.36 -19.51 -12.59
C ARG A 27 -2.66 -18.74 -12.84
N TRP A 28 -3.07 -17.97 -11.84
CA TRP A 28 -4.25 -17.13 -11.91
C TRP A 28 -3.85 -15.68 -12.16
N GLU A 29 -4.57 -15.01 -13.04
CA GLU A 29 -4.43 -13.58 -13.28
C GLU A 29 -5.32 -12.79 -12.31
N ILE A 30 -4.91 -11.57 -12.00
CA ILE A 30 -5.70 -10.64 -11.19
C ILE A 30 -6.23 -9.47 -12.03
N TYR A 31 -7.17 -8.73 -11.45
CA TYR A 31 -7.86 -7.60 -12.04
C TYR A 31 -7.68 -6.38 -11.15
N GLY A 32 -7.51 -5.23 -11.77
CA GLY A 32 -7.44 -3.94 -11.12
C GLY A 32 -8.80 -3.55 -10.52
N LEU A 33 -8.75 -2.80 -9.42
CA LEU A 33 -9.94 -2.43 -8.65
C LEU A 33 -10.51 -1.06 -9.01
N ASP A 34 -9.75 -0.24 -9.74
CA ASP A 34 -10.11 1.15 -10.10
C ASP A 34 -10.69 1.93 -8.90
N LEU A 35 -9.96 1.92 -7.78
CA LEU A 35 -10.47 2.49 -6.53
C LEU A 35 -10.61 4.01 -6.63
N PRO A 36 -11.72 4.59 -6.13
CA PRO A 36 -11.87 6.04 -6.07
C PRO A 36 -10.83 6.70 -5.18
N ASP A 37 -10.47 7.95 -5.49
CA ASP A 37 -9.48 8.76 -4.75
C ASP A 37 -9.72 8.78 -3.24
N VAL A 38 -10.98 8.88 -2.81
CA VAL A 38 -11.37 8.90 -1.38
C VAL A 38 -11.06 7.59 -0.65
N VAL A 39 -10.94 6.48 -1.39
CA VAL A 39 -10.52 5.18 -0.86
C VAL A 39 -9.00 5.08 -0.87
N LEU A 40 -8.35 5.52 -1.96
CA LEU A 40 -6.89 5.56 -2.07
C LEU A 40 -6.25 6.44 -0.98
N GLU A 41 -6.88 7.56 -0.63
CA GLU A 41 -6.44 8.42 0.49
C GLU A 41 -6.40 7.64 1.81
N LYS A 42 -7.42 6.82 2.08
CA LYS A 42 -7.46 5.98 3.29
C LYS A 42 -6.30 4.97 3.29
N ILE A 43 -6.02 4.37 2.14
CA ILE A 43 -4.99 3.32 2.00
C ILE A 43 -3.59 3.91 2.15
N TYR A 44 -3.27 4.99 1.45
CA TYR A 44 -1.91 5.53 1.39
C TYR A 44 -1.63 6.56 2.46
N HIS A 45 -2.51 7.54 2.63
CA HIS A 45 -2.25 8.68 3.50
C HIS A 45 -2.67 8.40 4.94
N LEU A 46 -3.95 8.13 5.17
CA LEU A 46 -4.48 8.04 6.54
C LEU A 46 -3.93 6.84 7.32
N ASN A 47 -3.69 5.72 6.64
CA ASN A 47 -2.99 4.59 7.24
C ASN A 47 -1.53 4.93 7.60
N ALA A 48 -0.81 5.63 6.71
CA ALA A 48 0.55 6.07 7.00
C ALA A 48 0.58 7.01 8.20
N GLU A 49 -0.31 8.00 8.27
CA GLU A 49 -0.42 8.90 9.43
C GLU A 49 -0.65 8.12 10.72
N ARG A 50 -1.58 7.16 10.70
CA ARG A 50 -1.87 6.30 11.85
C ARG A 50 -0.64 5.50 12.29
N VAL A 51 0.07 4.88 11.34
CA VAL A 51 1.29 4.10 11.61
C VAL A 51 2.41 4.99 12.12
N PHE A 52 2.64 6.16 11.53
CA PHE A 52 3.74 7.04 11.95
C PHE A 52 3.47 7.76 13.26
N ARG A 53 2.20 8.03 13.59
CA ARG A 53 1.82 8.63 14.88
C ARG A 53 2.32 7.80 16.06
N GLN A 54 2.35 6.47 15.94
CA GLN A 54 2.83 5.60 17.03
C GLN A 54 4.32 5.79 17.35
N PHE A 55 5.11 6.30 16.39
CA PHE A 55 6.56 6.52 16.57
C PHE A 55 6.92 7.95 16.97
N LYS A 56 5.97 8.90 16.89
CA LYS A 56 6.21 10.30 17.31
C LYS A 56 6.60 10.41 18.79
N GLY A 57 5.97 9.63 19.66
CA GLY A 57 6.32 9.62 21.09
C GLY A 57 7.74 9.13 21.39
N ALA A 58 8.24 8.14 20.63
CA ALA A 58 9.60 7.63 20.79
C ALA A 58 10.67 8.65 20.32
N ALA A 59 10.36 9.42 19.27
CA ALA A 59 11.24 10.46 18.74
C ALA A 59 11.35 11.68 19.67
N GLU A 60 10.30 11.99 20.45
CA GLU A 60 10.32 13.05 21.46
C GLU A 60 11.12 12.64 22.70
N VAL A 61 10.98 11.39 23.16
CA VAL A 61 11.78 10.83 24.26
C VAL A 61 13.28 10.85 23.92
N GLN A 62 13.66 10.51 22.69
CA GLN A 62 15.06 10.59 22.24
C GLN A 62 15.61 12.02 22.15
N ARG A 63 14.78 13.04 21.94
CA ARG A 63 15.21 14.45 21.94
C ARG A 63 15.38 15.04 23.34
N GLY A 64 14.57 14.59 24.32
CA GLY A 64 14.68 15.02 25.72
C GLY A 64 15.79 14.33 26.52
N ALA A 65 16.29 13.20 26.03
CA ALA A 65 17.38 12.44 26.65
C ALA A 65 18.80 12.90 26.19
N LYS A 66 18.89 13.99 25.42
CA LYS A 66 20.15 14.57 24.95
C LYS A 66 20.37 15.96 25.54
#